data_AF-A0A7T5JFG8-F1
#
_entry.id   AF-A0A7T5JFG8-F1
#
_cell.length_a   1.000
_cell.length_b   1.000
_cell.length_c   1.000
_cell.angle_alpha   90.00
_cell.angle_beta   90.00
_cell.angle_gamma   90.00
#
_symmetry.space_group_name_H-M   'P 1'
#
loop_
_entity.id
_entity.type
_entity.pdbx_description
1 polymer ?
#
loop_
_entity_poly.entity_id
_entity_poly.type
_entity_poly.pdbx_seq_one_letter_code
_entity_poly.pdbx_strand_id
1 'polypeptide(L)'
;MPLKTLWADTLTVFWGDWLDLRVRIPQVASSGLVSPLIYILAFGLGLGSAIDQVSTPPAGDNYLEFILPGMVALSSMVISFGGTTFSICGDRLFTKTFEEMLLYPVHPLALHLGKMLAGIVRGMMTASSVILVAVLFTGRIWSFVNPLFLLLVVLNCAVFAGLGVIVGLNVKSLESVGLFNNFLIVPMSFLGGTFFDPTMLPPALKAIVYLLPLTYTTIGLRAAAYKPLTEFPWYAIPVLIVVAVALALVGAQQFSTQQD
;
A
#
# COMPACT_ATOMS: atom_id res chain seq x y z
N MET A 1 -5.30 18.46 22.77
CA MET A 1 -6.66 17.95 22.50
C MET A 1 -6.80 16.57 23.13
N PRO A 2 -7.92 16.20 23.77
CA PRO A 2 -8.09 14.87 24.32
C PRO A 2 -8.09 13.81 23.20
N LEU A 3 -7.35 12.71 23.37
CA LEU A 3 -7.20 11.66 22.36
C LEU A 3 -8.56 11.08 21.89
N LYS A 4 -9.55 11.09 22.78
CA LYS A 4 -10.92 10.61 22.49
C LYS A 4 -11.64 11.42 21.41
N THR A 5 -11.46 12.74 21.36
CA THR A 5 -12.12 13.58 20.34
C THR A 5 -11.46 13.40 18.98
N LEU A 6 -10.12 13.32 18.95
CA LEU A 6 -9.38 13.08 17.71
C LEU A 6 -9.78 11.76 17.04
N TRP A 7 -9.96 10.69 17.83
CA TRP A 7 -10.41 9.40 17.32
C TRP A 7 -11.86 9.45 16.81
N ALA A 8 -12.75 10.12 17.54
CA ALA A 8 -14.15 10.29 17.10
C ALA A 8 -14.22 11.05 15.77
N ASP A 9 -13.50 12.16 15.66
CA ASP A 9 -13.46 12.98 14.44
C ASP A 9 -12.88 12.19 13.25
N THR A 10 -11.81 11.43 13.49
CA THR A 10 -11.18 10.56 12.49
C THR A 10 -12.18 9.53 11.95
N LEU A 11 -12.95 8.90 12.85
CA LEU A 11 -13.97 7.92 12.47
C LEU A 11 -15.13 8.56 11.71
N THR A 12 -15.53 9.78 12.08
CA THR A 12 -16.59 10.51 11.37
C THR A 12 -16.17 10.82 9.92
N VAL A 13 -14.94 11.28 9.72
CA VAL A 13 -14.39 11.53 8.37
C VAL A 13 -14.32 10.21 7.58
N PHE A 14 -13.80 9.16 8.20
CA PHE A 14 -13.74 7.83 7.59
C PHE A 14 -15.13 7.30 7.21
N TRP A 15 -16.14 7.55 8.04
CA TRP A 15 -17.50 7.08 7.81
C TRP A 15 -18.11 7.62 6.52
N GLY A 16 -17.85 8.90 6.19
CA GLY A 16 -18.26 9.49 4.91
C GLY A 16 -17.67 8.71 3.73
N ASP A 17 -16.36 8.55 3.70
CA ASP A 17 -15.66 7.82 2.64
C ASP A 17 -16.04 6.33 2.57
N TRP A 18 -16.37 5.73 3.71
CA TRP A 18 -16.82 4.34 3.80
C TRP A 18 -18.18 4.12 3.12
N LEU A 19 -19.10 5.07 3.26
CA LEU A 19 -20.43 5.00 2.63
C LEU A 19 -20.35 5.01 1.10
N ASP A 20 -19.37 5.70 0.53
CA ASP A 20 -19.09 5.68 -0.91
C ASP A 20 -18.35 4.41 -1.33
N LEU A 21 -17.38 3.99 -0.50
CA LEU A 21 -16.57 2.81 -0.78
C LEU A 21 -17.41 1.52 -0.79
N ARG A 22 -18.39 1.38 0.11
CA ARG A 22 -19.20 0.16 0.24
C ARG A 22 -19.94 -0.23 -1.04
N VAL A 23 -20.35 0.77 -1.84
CA VAL A 23 -21.07 0.55 -3.10
C VAL A 23 -20.10 0.12 -4.21
N ARG A 24 -18.82 0.50 -4.09
CA ARG A 24 -17.77 0.25 -5.08
C ARG A 24 -16.84 -0.92 -4.71
N ILE A 25 -17.13 -1.66 -3.64
CA ILE A 25 -16.35 -2.84 -3.21
C ILE A 25 -16.02 -3.79 -4.39
N PRO A 26 -16.99 -4.26 -5.19
CA PRO A 26 -16.68 -5.20 -6.27
C PRO A 26 -15.78 -4.57 -7.34
N GLN A 27 -15.93 -3.27 -7.60
CA GLN A 27 -15.10 -2.54 -8.57
C GLN A 27 -13.66 -2.36 -8.05
N VAL A 28 -13.48 -2.01 -6.78
CA VAL A 28 -12.14 -1.84 -6.17
C VAL A 28 -11.41 -3.18 -6.07
N ALA A 29 -12.12 -4.23 -5.63
CA ALA A 29 -11.56 -5.58 -5.57
C ALA A 29 -11.15 -6.10 -6.95
N SER A 30 -12.02 -5.97 -7.97
CA SER A 30 -11.73 -6.46 -9.32
C SER A 30 -10.65 -5.65 -10.04
N SER A 31 -10.70 -4.33 -10.00
CA SER A 31 -9.71 -3.47 -10.67
C SER A 31 -8.29 -3.67 -10.12
N GLY A 32 -8.15 -3.86 -8.81
CA GLY A 32 -6.87 -4.11 -8.17
C GLY A 32 -6.30 -5.52 -8.39
N LEU A 33 -7.11 -6.47 -8.87
CA LEU A 33 -6.68 -7.84 -9.18
C LEU A 33 -6.05 -8.00 -10.56
N VAL A 34 -6.40 -7.14 -11.52
CA VAL A 34 -6.00 -7.32 -12.92
C VAL A 34 -4.49 -7.35 -13.07
N SER A 35 -3.78 -6.35 -12.55
CA SER A 35 -2.33 -6.26 -12.70
C SER A 35 -1.58 -7.38 -11.96
N PRO A 36 -1.87 -7.68 -10.69
CA PRO A 36 -1.25 -8.81 -9.99
C PRO A 36 -1.51 -10.15 -10.66
N LEU A 37 -2.72 -10.39 -11.19
CA LEU A 37 -3.03 -11.62 -11.91
C LEU A 37 -2.21 -11.75 -13.19
N ILE A 38 -2.09 -10.68 -13.98
CA ILE A 38 -1.24 -10.68 -15.17
C ILE A 38 0.21 -10.98 -14.78
N TYR A 39 0.72 -10.40 -13.70
CA TYR A 39 2.08 -10.66 -13.26
C TYR A 39 2.27 -12.08 -12.71
N ILE A 40 1.32 -12.62 -11.95
CA ILE A 40 1.37 -14.01 -11.48
C ILE A 40 1.33 -14.97 -12.67
N LEU A 41 0.51 -14.72 -13.68
CA LEU A 41 0.46 -15.55 -14.88
C LEU A 41 1.74 -15.42 -15.73
N ALA A 42 2.19 -14.20 -16.00
CA ALA A 42 3.34 -13.93 -16.84
C ALA A 42 4.65 -14.40 -16.19
N PHE A 43 4.89 -14.02 -14.93
CA PHE A 43 6.13 -14.33 -14.23
C PHE A 43 6.08 -15.64 -13.47
N GLY A 44 4.93 -16.02 -12.90
CA GLY A 44 4.79 -17.28 -12.16
C GLY A 44 4.72 -18.50 -13.09
N LEU A 45 3.80 -18.50 -14.08
CA LEU A 45 3.65 -19.65 -14.98
C LEU A 45 4.59 -19.59 -16.19
N GLY A 46 4.76 -18.41 -16.78
CA GLY A 46 5.62 -18.23 -17.95
C GLY A 46 7.10 -18.32 -17.61
N LEU A 47 7.58 -17.40 -16.76
CA LEU A 47 9.00 -17.29 -16.43
C LEU A 47 9.45 -18.25 -15.30
N GLY A 48 8.56 -18.62 -14.39
CA GLY A 48 8.90 -19.46 -13.23
C GLY A 48 9.48 -20.81 -13.63
N SER A 49 8.91 -21.47 -14.65
CA SER A 49 9.45 -22.74 -15.16
C SER A 49 10.88 -22.64 -15.70
N ALA A 50 11.31 -21.49 -16.20
CA ALA A 50 12.67 -21.26 -16.68
C ALA A 50 13.62 -20.85 -15.54
N ILE A 51 13.15 -20.09 -14.56
CA ILE A 51 13.96 -19.66 -13.41
C ILE A 51 14.20 -20.82 -12.44
N ASP A 52 13.18 -21.62 -12.15
CA ASP A 52 13.29 -22.78 -11.24
C ASP A 52 14.28 -23.84 -11.77
N GLN A 53 14.54 -23.86 -13.09
CA GLN A 53 15.57 -24.71 -13.71
C GLN A 53 17.00 -24.16 -13.55
N VAL A 54 17.15 -22.86 -13.31
CA VAL A 54 18.45 -22.16 -13.35
C VAL A 54 18.89 -21.68 -11.95
N SER A 55 17.96 -21.43 -11.03
CA SER A 55 18.28 -20.90 -9.70
C SER A 55 17.20 -21.24 -8.67
N THR A 56 17.63 -21.65 -7.47
CA THR A 56 16.74 -21.82 -6.33
C THR A 56 16.38 -20.44 -5.73
N PRO A 57 15.09 -20.11 -5.56
CA PRO A 57 14.69 -18.83 -5.00
C PRO A 57 15.16 -18.67 -3.54
N PRO A 58 15.46 -17.44 -3.09
CA PRO A 58 15.91 -17.17 -1.71
C PRO A 58 14.86 -17.44 -0.60
N ALA A 59 13.58 -17.56 -0.97
CA ALA A 59 12.49 -17.94 -0.06
C ALA A 59 11.28 -18.45 -0.87
N GLY A 60 10.61 -19.47 -0.33
CA GLY A 60 9.56 -20.22 -1.04
C GLY A 60 10.15 -21.38 -1.84
N ASP A 61 9.30 -22.34 -2.21
CA ASP A 61 9.77 -23.58 -2.84
C ASP A 61 10.08 -23.38 -4.34
N ASN A 62 9.36 -22.45 -4.98
CA ASN A 62 9.45 -22.12 -6.42
C ASN A 62 9.36 -20.59 -6.62
N TYR A 63 9.75 -20.09 -7.79
CA TYR A 63 9.72 -18.66 -8.13
C TYR A 63 8.32 -18.03 -7.98
N LEU A 64 7.26 -18.80 -8.22
CA LEU A 64 5.88 -18.35 -8.00
C LEU A 64 5.65 -18.00 -6.53
N GLU A 65 6.09 -18.85 -5.60
CA GLU A 65 5.99 -18.59 -4.16
C GLU A 65 6.82 -17.37 -3.75
N PHE A 66 7.98 -17.17 -4.35
CA PHE A 66 8.84 -16.01 -4.08
C PHE A 66 8.15 -14.66 -4.41
N ILE A 67 7.38 -14.60 -5.49
CA ILE A 67 6.73 -13.38 -5.98
C ILE A 67 5.41 -13.07 -5.27
N LEU A 68 4.67 -14.08 -4.82
CA LEU A 68 3.31 -13.90 -4.26
C LEU A 68 3.23 -12.85 -3.13
N PRO A 69 4.08 -12.88 -2.08
CA PRO A 69 4.10 -11.83 -1.05
C PRO A 69 4.40 -10.44 -1.62
N GLY A 70 5.29 -10.37 -2.63
CA GLY A 70 5.60 -9.12 -3.34
C GLY A 70 4.41 -8.59 -4.14
N MET A 71 3.59 -9.46 -4.72
CA MET A 71 2.35 -9.07 -5.43
C MET A 71 1.32 -8.49 -4.48
N VAL A 72 1.23 -9.01 -3.25
CA VAL A 72 0.37 -8.43 -2.21
C VAL A 72 0.87 -7.04 -1.81
N ALA A 73 2.19 -6.85 -1.65
CA ALA A 73 2.79 -5.54 -1.37
C ALA A 73 2.52 -4.52 -2.49
N LEU A 74 2.68 -4.96 -3.75
CA LEU A 74 2.51 -4.14 -4.93
C LEU A 74 1.04 -3.75 -5.14
N SER A 75 0.11 -4.70 -5.03
CA SER A 75 -1.32 -4.44 -5.21
C SER A 75 -1.88 -3.50 -4.13
N SER A 76 -1.50 -3.73 -2.88
CA SER A 76 -1.87 -2.86 -1.77
C SER A 76 -1.30 -1.44 -1.94
N MET A 77 -0.05 -1.31 -2.36
CA MET A 77 0.56 0.00 -2.66
C MET A 77 -0.23 0.75 -3.74
N VAL A 78 -0.43 0.13 -4.91
CA VAL A 78 -1.05 0.78 -6.07
C VAL A 78 -2.46 1.24 -5.74
N ILE A 79 -3.25 0.41 -5.07
CA ILE A 79 -4.64 0.73 -4.73
C ILE A 79 -4.75 1.68 -3.53
N SER A 80 -3.93 1.54 -2.49
CA SER A 80 -3.93 2.51 -1.38
C SER A 80 -3.48 3.89 -1.83
N PHE A 81 -2.42 4.01 -2.63
CA PHE A 81 -1.98 5.30 -3.14
C PHE A 81 -2.96 5.87 -4.16
N GLY A 82 -3.24 5.12 -5.23
CA GLY A 82 -4.06 5.60 -6.34
C GLY A 82 -5.49 5.84 -5.91
N GLY A 83 -6.09 4.88 -5.21
CA GLY A 83 -7.45 4.99 -4.70
C GLY A 83 -7.65 6.19 -3.78
N THR A 84 -6.70 6.47 -2.89
CA THR A 84 -6.79 7.64 -1.98
C THR A 84 -6.61 8.95 -2.73
N THR A 85 -5.60 9.02 -3.61
CA THR A 85 -5.30 10.22 -4.41
C THR A 85 -6.48 10.59 -5.31
N PHE A 86 -7.05 9.61 -6.03
CA PHE A 86 -8.22 9.83 -6.89
C PHE A 86 -9.47 10.19 -6.10
N SER A 87 -9.66 9.64 -4.88
CA SER A 87 -10.78 10.04 -4.02
C SER A 87 -10.70 11.52 -3.68
N ILE A 88 -9.56 11.97 -3.15
CA ILE A 88 -9.40 13.35 -2.67
C ILE A 88 -9.44 14.33 -3.83
N CYS A 89 -8.77 14.00 -4.93
CA CYS A 89 -8.82 14.78 -6.15
C CYS A 89 -10.27 14.87 -6.68
N GLY A 90 -11.03 13.78 -6.60
CA GLY A 90 -12.43 13.74 -6.99
C GLY A 90 -13.34 14.61 -6.11
N ASP A 91 -13.21 14.45 -4.79
CA ASP A 91 -13.96 15.22 -3.78
C ASP A 91 -13.71 16.73 -3.91
N ARG A 92 -12.47 17.10 -4.28
CA ARG A 92 -12.07 18.50 -4.48
C ARG A 92 -12.53 19.07 -5.82
N LEU A 93 -12.32 18.34 -6.92
CA LEU A 93 -12.56 18.87 -8.26
C LEU A 93 -14.02 18.78 -8.72
N PHE A 94 -14.76 17.75 -8.29
CA PHE A 94 -16.11 17.48 -8.80
C PHE A 94 -17.20 17.74 -7.77
N THR A 95 -17.02 17.26 -6.53
CA THR A 95 -18.09 17.31 -5.52
C THR A 95 -18.05 18.56 -4.64
N LYS A 96 -16.90 19.26 -4.59
CA LYS A 96 -16.62 20.40 -3.68
C LYS A 96 -16.80 20.10 -2.18
N THR A 97 -17.06 18.85 -1.82
CA THR A 97 -17.19 18.38 -0.42
C THR A 97 -15.92 18.62 0.39
N PHE A 98 -14.77 18.75 -0.28
CA PHE A 98 -13.52 19.09 0.40
C PHE A 98 -13.54 20.49 1.03
N GLU A 99 -14.18 21.47 0.38
CA GLU A 99 -14.31 22.84 0.93
C GLU A 99 -15.25 22.86 2.14
N GLU A 100 -16.33 22.08 2.11
CA GLU A 100 -17.22 21.88 3.25
C GLU A 100 -16.51 21.19 4.41
N MET A 101 -15.63 20.22 4.12
CA MET A 101 -14.86 19.49 5.12
C MET A 101 -13.88 20.39 5.89
N LEU A 102 -13.33 21.41 5.23
CA LEU A 102 -12.44 22.41 5.84
C LEU A 102 -13.17 23.37 6.79
N LEU A 103 -14.48 23.58 6.62
CA LEU A 103 -15.30 24.44 7.47
C LEU A 103 -15.66 23.80 8.82
N TYR A 104 -15.54 22.48 8.94
CA TYR A 104 -15.77 21.82 10.22
C TYR A 104 -14.62 22.11 11.18
N PRO A 105 -14.90 22.33 12.49
CA PRO A 105 -13.88 22.55 13.52
C PRO A 105 -13.19 21.22 13.91
N VAL A 106 -12.64 20.52 12.92
CA VAL A 106 -11.96 19.23 13.06
C VAL A 106 -10.45 19.45 12.96
N HIS A 107 -9.71 18.76 13.82
CA HIS A 107 -8.25 18.86 13.84
C HIS A 107 -7.63 18.33 12.53
N PRO A 108 -6.64 19.01 11.92
CA PRO A 108 -5.99 18.60 10.66
C PRO A 108 -5.50 17.14 10.63
N LEU A 109 -4.92 16.67 11.75
CA LEU A 109 -4.54 15.25 11.91
C LEU A 109 -5.73 14.28 11.76
N ALA A 110 -6.91 14.62 12.27
CA ALA A 110 -8.08 13.74 12.18
C ALA A 110 -8.61 13.65 10.74
N LEU A 111 -8.56 14.76 10.00
CA LEU A 111 -8.86 14.77 8.55
C LEU A 111 -7.91 13.85 7.79
N HIS A 112 -6.61 13.98 8.03
CA HIS A 112 -5.60 13.13 7.39
C HIS A 112 -5.80 11.66 7.73
N LEU A 113 -5.93 11.33 9.02
CA LEU A 113 -6.12 9.95 9.47
C LEU A 113 -7.42 9.33 8.94
N GLY A 114 -8.51 10.10 8.84
CA GLY A 114 -9.78 9.61 8.29
C GLY A 114 -9.66 9.22 6.83
N LYS A 115 -9.05 10.08 5.99
CA LYS A 115 -8.77 9.79 4.59
C LYS A 115 -7.76 8.64 4.42
N MET A 116 -6.73 8.60 5.27
CA MET A 116 -5.73 7.54 5.30
C MET A 116 -6.37 6.18 5.62
N LEU A 117 -7.30 6.11 6.59
CA LEU A 117 -8.05 4.89 6.92
C LEU A 117 -8.89 4.40 5.73
N ALA A 118 -9.54 5.30 5.00
CA ALA A 118 -10.28 4.93 3.78
C ALA A 118 -9.34 4.29 2.73
N GLY A 119 -8.14 4.84 2.58
CA GLY A 119 -7.07 4.28 1.75
C GLY A 119 -6.53 2.93 2.22
N ILE A 120 -6.42 2.75 3.54
CA ILE A 120 -6.02 1.47 4.14
C ILE A 120 -7.02 0.38 3.79
N VAL A 121 -8.31 0.67 3.94
CA VAL A 121 -9.37 -0.29 3.67
C VAL A 121 -9.43 -0.66 2.18
N ARG A 122 -9.26 0.31 1.27
CA ARG A 122 -9.15 0.06 -0.18
C ARG A 122 -7.99 -0.89 -0.50
N GLY A 123 -6.81 -0.62 0.03
CA GLY A 123 -5.64 -1.48 -0.17
C GLY A 123 -5.82 -2.87 0.42
N MET A 124 -6.44 -2.98 1.60
CA MET A 124 -6.75 -4.27 2.23
C MET A 124 -7.75 -5.11 1.42
N MET A 125 -8.75 -4.48 0.77
CA MET A 125 -9.69 -5.19 -0.11
C MET A 125 -8.97 -5.84 -1.29
N THR A 126 -8.06 -5.11 -1.93
CA THR A 126 -7.27 -5.67 -3.03
C THR A 126 -6.22 -6.67 -2.54
N ALA A 127 -5.54 -6.39 -1.43
CA ALA A 127 -4.57 -7.30 -0.83
C ALA A 127 -5.21 -8.64 -0.47
N SER A 128 -6.40 -8.63 0.15
CA SER A 128 -7.13 -9.85 0.50
C SER A 128 -7.55 -10.65 -0.74
N SER A 129 -7.90 -9.95 -1.81
CA SER A 129 -8.20 -10.58 -3.11
C SER A 129 -6.96 -11.25 -3.71
N VAL A 130 -5.78 -10.61 -3.65
CA VAL A 130 -4.52 -11.22 -4.12
C VAL A 130 -4.07 -12.36 -3.20
N ILE A 131 -4.24 -12.22 -1.88
CA ILE A 131 -3.98 -13.30 -0.90
C ILE A 131 -4.86 -14.51 -1.20
N LEU A 132 -6.14 -14.32 -1.53
CA LEU A 132 -7.03 -15.41 -1.90
C LEU A 132 -6.49 -16.18 -3.11
N VAL A 133 -6.04 -15.47 -4.15
CA VAL A 133 -5.39 -16.08 -5.32
C VAL A 133 -4.11 -16.81 -4.90
N ALA A 134 -3.24 -16.19 -4.11
CA ALA A 134 -2.00 -16.79 -3.62
C ALA A 134 -2.26 -18.12 -2.87
N VAL A 135 -3.29 -18.14 -2.03
CA VAL A 135 -3.71 -19.31 -1.26
C VAL A 135 -4.30 -20.40 -2.18
N LEU A 136 -5.09 -20.03 -3.19
CA LEU A 136 -5.63 -20.99 -4.15
C LEU A 136 -4.53 -21.68 -4.98
N PHE A 137 -3.46 -20.94 -5.33
CA PHE A 137 -2.33 -21.48 -6.09
C PHE A 137 -1.38 -22.33 -5.24
N THR A 138 -1.11 -21.93 -4.00
CA THR A 138 -0.10 -22.58 -3.14
C THR A 138 -0.67 -23.59 -2.14
N GLY A 139 -1.96 -23.50 -1.82
CA GLY A 139 -2.59 -24.24 -0.72
C GLY A 139 -2.12 -23.83 0.69
N ARG A 140 -1.20 -22.87 0.82
CA ARG A 140 -0.53 -22.49 2.09
C ARG A 140 -1.25 -21.37 2.83
N ILE A 141 -2.45 -21.62 3.34
CA ILE A 141 -3.27 -20.60 4.05
C ILE A 141 -2.49 -19.92 5.20
N TRP A 142 -1.82 -20.71 6.03
CA TRP A 142 -1.17 -20.21 7.25
C TRP A 142 0.01 -19.29 7.00
N SER A 143 0.67 -19.41 5.84
CA SER A 143 1.77 -18.52 5.43
C SER A 143 1.28 -17.10 5.13
N PHE A 144 0.09 -16.95 4.57
CA PHE A 144 -0.41 -15.64 4.10
C PHE A 144 -1.42 -14.96 5.05
N VAL A 145 -1.94 -15.69 6.05
CA VAL A 145 -2.96 -15.18 7.00
C VAL A 145 -2.40 -15.02 8.42
N ASN A 146 -1.07 -15.07 8.59
CA ASN A 146 -0.43 -14.82 9.88
C ASN A 146 -0.66 -13.35 10.34
N PRO A 147 -0.93 -13.08 11.63
CA PRO A 147 -1.01 -11.73 12.19
C PRO A 147 0.12 -10.78 11.76
N LEU A 148 1.35 -11.29 11.67
CA LEU A 148 2.52 -10.50 11.25
C LEU A 148 2.44 -10.08 9.78
N PHE A 149 1.95 -10.97 8.92
CA PHE A 149 1.73 -10.70 7.50
C PHE A 149 0.66 -9.62 7.33
N LEU A 150 -0.48 -9.76 8.02
CA LEU A 150 -1.55 -8.77 7.99
C LEU A 150 -1.11 -7.41 8.53
N LEU A 151 -0.33 -7.39 9.61
CA LEU A 151 0.23 -6.15 10.16
C LEU A 151 1.09 -5.41 9.13
N LEU A 152 1.97 -6.13 8.43
CA LEU A 152 2.81 -5.54 7.39
C LEU A 152 1.98 -5.02 6.20
N VAL A 153 0.94 -5.74 5.79
CA VAL A 153 0.01 -5.25 4.75
C VAL A 153 -0.68 -3.96 5.22
N VAL A 154 -1.18 -3.90 6.45
CA VAL A 154 -1.81 -2.70 7.01
C VAL A 154 -0.83 -1.52 7.06
N LEU A 155 0.41 -1.76 7.52
CA LEU A 155 1.46 -0.74 7.54
C LEU A 155 1.84 -0.26 6.14
N ASN A 156 1.90 -1.16 5.17
CA ASN A 156 2.12 -0.82 3.77
C ASN A 156 1.01 0.08 3.24
N CYS A 157 -0.25 -0.34 3.43
CA CYS A 157 -1.41 0.44 3.05
C CYS A 157 -1.41 1.81 3.75
N ALA A 158 -1.00 1.87 5.02
CA ALA A 158 -0.91 3.11 5.78
C ALA A 158 0.10 4.09 5.17
N VAL A 159 1.32 3.63 4.87
CA VAL A 159 2.35 4.44 4.20
C VAL A 159 1.83 5.00 2.87
N PHE A 160 1.28 4.15 2.01
CA PHE A 160 0.85 4.59 0.67
C PHE A 160 -0.46 5.36 0.66
N ALA A 161 -1.37 5.08 1.57
CA ALA A 161 -2.57 5.89 1.76
C ALA A 161 -2.18 7.29 2.25
N GLY A 162 -1.30 7.41 3.26
CA GLY A 162 -0.82 8.71 3.76
C GLY A 162 -0.12 9.53 2.68
N LEU A 163 0.72 8.88 1.87
CA LEU A 163 1.34 9.50 0.70
C LEU A 163 0.28 9.93 -0.34
N GLY A 164 -0.72 9.10 -0.59
CA GLY A 164 -1.83 9.41 -1.49
C GLY A 164 -2.68 10.58 -1.00
N VAL A 165 -2.85 10.75 0.33
CA VAL A 165 -3.48 11.94 0.91
C VAL A 165 -2.67 13.19 0.57
N ILE A 166 -1.36 13.18 0.86
CA ILE A 166 -0.47 14.31 0.57
C ILE A 166 -0.54 14.69 -0.91
N VAL A 167 -0.38 13.71 -1.81
CA VAL A 167 -0.43 13.98 -3.25
C VAL A 167 -1.81 14.50 -3.66
N GLY A 168 -2.88 13.87 -3.16
CA GLY A 168 -4.27 14.28 -3.41
C GLY A 168 -4.56 15.74 -3.04
N LEU A 169 -3.94 16.24 -1.98
CA LEU A 169 -4.06 17.63 -1.53
C LEU A 169 -3.28 18.64 -2.38
N ASN A 170 -2.24 18.20 -3.08
CA ASN A 170 -1.36 19.07 -3.89
C ASN A 170 -1.75 19.10 -5.36
N VAL A 171 -2.39 18.05 -5.87
CA VAL A 171 -2.79 17.99 -7.29
C VAL A 171 -3.95 18.93 -7.60
N LYS A 172 -3.87 19.58 -8.77
CA LYS A 172 -4.92 20.47 -9.30
C LYS A 172 -5.68 19.86 -10.49
N SER A 173 -5.22 18.74 -11.01
CA SER A 173 -5.81 18.04 -12.15
C SER A 173 -5.57 16.53 -12.07
N LEU A 174 -6.42 15.74 -12.75
CA LEU A 174 -6.23 14.30 -12.88
C LEU A 174 -4.93 13.96 -13.65
N GLU A 175 -4.51 14.82 -14.58
CA GLU A 175 -3.24 14.67 -15.28
C GLU A 175 -2.05 14.74 -14.32
N SER A 176 -2.10 15.66 -13.34
CA SER A 176 -1.07 15.78 -12.30
C SER A 176 -0.97 14.51 -11.46
N VAL A 177 -2.10 13.86 -11.14
CA VAL A 177 -2.13 12.56 -10.45
C VAL A 177 -1.40 11.50 -11.27
N GLY A 178 -1.64 11.48 -12.59
CA GLY A 178 -0.94 10.59 -13.52
C GLY A 178 0.57 10.78 -13.50
N LEU A 179 1.06 12.02 -13.40
CA LEU A 179 2.51 12.29 -13.29
C LEU A 179 3.10 11.68 -12.01
N PHE A 180 2.50 11.92 -10.85
CA PHE A 180 2.99 11.31 -9.60
C PHE A 180 2.98 9.78 -9.64
N ASN A 181 1.95 9.18 -10.23
CA ASN A 181 1.89 7.74 -10.40
C ASN A 181 3.06 7.22 -11.27
N ASN A 182 3.32 7.87 -12.41
CA ASN A 182 4.36 7.44 -13.35
C ASN A 182 5.78 7.70 -12.86
N PHE A 183 6.03 8.78 -12.10
CA PHE A 183 7.37 9.12 -11.62
C PHE A 183 7.73 8.48 -10.28
N LEU A 184 6.74 8.15 -9.46
CA LEU A 184 6.97 7.61 -8.12
C LEU A 184 6.56 6.15 -8.01
N ILE A 185 5.29 5.84 -8.28
CA ILE A 185 4.72 4.51 -8.00
C ILE A 185 5.21 3.48 -9.00
N VAL A 186 5.24 3.79 -10.29
CA VAL A 186 5.66 2.84 -11.32
C VAL A 186 7.13 2.41 -11.11
N PRO A 187 8.12 3.32 -10.99
CA PRO A 187 9.52 2.91 -10.76
C PRO A 187 9.68 2.13 -9.46
N MET A 188 8.99 2.58 -8.41
CA MET A 188 9.02 1.93 -7.11
C MET A 188 8.40 0.52 -7.12
N SER A 189 7.38 0.28 -7.95
CA SER A 189 6.74 -1.03 -8.14
C SER A 189 7.72 -2.08 -8.66
N PHE A 190 8.61 -1.69 -9.57
CA PHE A 190 9.64 -2.57 -10.13
C PHE A 190 10.87 -2.66 -9.23
N LEU A 191 11.30 -1.55 -8.63
CA LEU A 191 12.52 -1.50 -7.82
C LEU A 191 12.33 -1.98 -6.38
N GLY A 192 11.10 -2.04 -5.85
CA GLY A 192 10.81 -2.35 -4.44
C GLY A 192 10.97 -3.82 -4.03
N GLY A 193 11.81 -4.59 -4.72
CA GLY A 193 12.14 -5.97 -4.36
C GLY A 193 11.01 -6.99 -4.54
N THR A 194 9.98 -6.64 -5.31
CA THR A 194 8.78 -7.47 -5.57
C THR A 194 9.11 -8.68 -6.45
N PHE A 195 9.90 -8.47 -7.50
CA PHE A 195 10.27 -9.51 -8.49
C PHE A 195 11.64 -10.14 -8.26
N PHE A 196 12.51 -9.50 -7.47
CA PHE A 196 13.89 -9.94 -7.25
C PHE A 196 14.29 -9.76 -5.78
N ASP A 197 15.41 -10.38 -5.40
CA ASP A 197 15.99 -10.18 -4.07
C ASP A 197 16.85 -8.90 -4.03
N PRO A 198 16.53 -7.93 -3.14
CA PRO A 198 17.31 -6.71 -2.98
C PRO A 198 18.79 -6.92 -2.64
N THR A 199 19.15 -8.08 -2.09
CA THR A 199 20.52 -8.38 -1.66
C THR A 199 21.47 -8.67 -2.83
N MET A 200 20.94 -9.09 -3.97
CA MET A 200 21.70 -9.48 -5.18
C MET A 200 22.06 -8.29 -6.08
N LEU A 201 21.58 -7.09 -5.75
CA LEU A 201 21.82 -5.89 -6.55
C LEU A 201 23.21 -5.28 -6.32
N PRO A 202 23.80 -4.64 -7.35
CA PRO A 202 25.00 -3.84 -7.19
C PRO A 202 24.85 -2.76 -6.09
N PRO A 203 25.94 -2.36 -5.41
CA PRO A 203 25.87 -1.48 -4.24
C PRO A 203 25.11 -0.16 -4.48
N ALA A 204 25.28 0.45 -5.66
CA ALA A 204 24.60 1.70 -6.02
C ALA A 204 23.07 1.53 -6.10
N LEU A 205 22.59 0.48 -6.78
CA LEU A 205 21.15 0.21 -6.88
C LEU A 205 20.58 -0.25 -5.54
N LYS A 206 21.36 -1.02 -4.77
CA LYS A 206 20.98 -1.45 -3.44
C LYS A 206 20.65 -0.25 -2.53
N ALA A 207 21.47 0.80 -2.52
CA ALA A 207 21.19 2.00 -1.74
C ALA A 207 19.83 2.65 -2.11
N ILE A 208 19.52 2.72 -3.41
CA ILE A 208 18.26 3.29 -3.91
C ILE A 208 17.07 2.41 -3.49
N VAL A 209 17.17 1.10 -3.67
CA VAL A 209 16.09 0.15 -3.34
C VAL A 209 15.78 0.17 -1.85
N TYR A 210 16.79 0.22 -0.98
CA TYR A 210 16.60 0.30 0.47
C TYR A 210 16.10 1.67 0.97
N LEU A 211 16.03 2.70 0.13
CA LEU A 211 15.35 3.95 0.45
C LEU A 211 13.82 3.81 0.30
N LEU A 212 13.35 2.87 -0.52
CA LEU A 212 11.95 2.71 -0.86
C LEU A 212 11.18 1.98 0.25
N PRO A 213 10.07 2.53 0.76
CA PRO A 213 9.24 1.86 1.78
C PRO A 213 8.75 0.47 1.36
N LEU A 214 8.42 0.30 0.07
CA LEU A 214 7.93 -0.98 -0.47
C LEU A 214 8.94 -2.12 -0.28
N THR A 215 10.24 -1.83 -0.31
CA THR A 215 11.29 -2.83 -0.12
C THR A 215 11.18 -3.48 1.25
N TYR A 216 10.95 -2.70 2.30
CA TYR A 216 10.80 -3.20 3.67
C TYR A 216 9.54 -4.05 3.81
N THR A 217 8.43 -3.63 3.18
CA THR A 217 7.21 -4.43 3.12
C THR A 217 7.47 -5.76 2.44
N THR A 218 8.10 -5.77 1.27
CA THR A 218 8.30 -7.01 0.50
C THR A 218 9.21 -7.98 1.24
N ILE A 219 10.33 -7.49 1.81
CA ILE A 219 11.25 -8.31 2.62
C ILE A 219 10.50 -8.88 3.84
N GLY A 220 9.71 -8.04 4.53
CA GLY A 220 8.91 -8.45 5.68
C GLY A 220 7.84 -9.49 5.32
N LEU A 221 7.05 -9.28 4.27
CA LEU A 221 5.97 -10.18 3.87
C LEU A 221 6.53 -11.54 3.42
N ARG A 222 7.66 -11.54 2.69
CA ARG A 222 8.32 -12.78 2.28
C ARG A 222 8.86 -13.56 3.47
N ALA A 223 9.48 -12.87 4.43
CA ALA A 223 9.93 -13.50 5.67
C ALA A 223 8.76 -14.01 6.52
N ALA A 224 7.66 -13.25 6.64
CA ALA A 224 6.47 -13.69 7.38
C ALA A 224 5.79 -14.91 6.75
N ALA A 225 5.88 -15.07 5.43
CA ALA A 225 5.26 -16.18 4.72
C ALA A 225 6.07 -17.48 4.76
N TYR A 226 7.41 -17.38 4.67
CA TYR A 226 8.27 -18.54 4.39
C TYR A 226 9.42 -18.75 5.37
N LYS A 227 9.76 -17.76 6.21
CA LYS A 227 10.91 -17.86 7.13
C LYS A 227 10.48 -18.09 8.57
N PRO A 228 11.30 -18.75 9.39
CA PRO A 228 11.08 -18.81 10.83
C PRO A 228 11.19 -17.42 11.46
N LEU A 229 10.51 -17.20 12.59
CA LEU A 229 10.51 -15.94 13.33
C LEU A 229 11.91 -15.46 13.74
N THR A 230 12.88 -16.37 13.86
CA THR A 230 14.29 -16.07 14.16
C THR A 230 14.98 -15.29 13.05
N GLU A 231 14.56 -15.46 11.80
CA GLU A 231 15.11 -14.77 10.62
C GLU A 231 14.26 -13.59 10.18
N PHE A 232 13.21 -13.25 10.94
CA PHE A 232 12.30 -12.19 10.56
C PHE A 232 13.01 -10.81 10.65
N PRO A 233 12.89 -9.95 9.62
CA PRO A 233 13.48 -8.62 9.59
C PRO A 233 12.70 -7.65 10.51
N TRP A 234 12.96 -7.70 11.81
CA TRP A 234 12.29 -6.87 12.81
C TRP A 234 12.44 -5.36 12.57
N TYR A 235 13.44 -4.94 11.81
CA TYR A 235 13.63 -3.54 11.40
C TYR A 235 12.57 -3.03 10.41
N ALA A 236 11.87 -3.91 9.68
CA ALA A 236 10.87 -3.50 8.69
C ALA A 236 9.67 -2.80 9.34
N ILE A 237 9.20 -3.30 10.49
CA ILE A 237 8.05 -2.75 11.21
C ILE A 237 8.28 -1.31 11.69
N PRO A 238 9.33 -1.01 12.48
CA PRO A 238 9.56 0.36 12.96
C PRO A 238 9.84 1.32 11.80
N VAL A 239 10.52 0.88 10.73
CA VAL A 239 10.73 1.72 9.54
C VAL A 239 9.40 2.12 8.91
N LEU A 240 8.49 1.15 8.68
CA LEU A 240 7.18 1.45 8.11
C LEU A 240 6.32 2.34 9.03
N ILE A 241 6.38 2.12 10.35
CA ILE A 241 5.69 2.97 11.33
C ILE A 241 6.23 4.40 11.28
N VAL A 242 7.55 4.58 11.30
CA VAL A 242 8.20 5.89 11.24
C VAL A 242 7.81 6.62 9.96
N VAL A 243 7.82 5.94 8.82
CA VAL A 243 7.41 6.52 7.53
C VAL A 243 5.92 6.89 7.57
N ALA A 244 5.04 6.01 8.05
CA ALA A 244 3.61 6.29 8.14
C ALA A 244 3.31 7.49 9.06
N VAL A 245 3.97 7.57 10.21
CA VAL A 245 3.84 8.70 11.15
C VAL A 245 4.38 9.98 10.54
N ALA A 246 5.55 9.94 9.88
CA ALA A 246 6.11 11.11 9.20
C ALA A 246 5.16 11.64 8.13
N LEU A 247 4.58 10.77 7.30
CA LEU A 247 3.57 11.15 6.30
C LEU A 247 2.31 11.71 6.94
N ALA A 248 1.84 11.14 8.06
CA ALA A 248 0.68 11.66 8.78
C ALA A 248 0.92 13.07 9.35
N LEU A 249 2.11 13.33 9.88
CA LEU A 249 2.49 14.66 10.38
C LEU A 249 2.59 15.68 9.26
N VAL A 250 3.26 15.34 8.15
CA VAL A 250 3.38 16.21 6.97
C VAL A 250 2.00 16.50 6.37
N GLY A 251 1.16 15.46 6.24
CA GLY A 251 -0.20 15.62 5.73
C GLY A 251 -1.05 16.52 6.62
N ALA A 252 -0.93 16.42 7.95
CA ALA A 252 -1.63 17.30 8.86
C ALA A 252 -1.18 18.77 8.77
N GLN A 253 0.11 19.02 8.56
CA GLN A 253 0.63 20.36 8.32
C GLN A 253 0.08 20.95 7.00
N GLN A 254 -0.07 20.12 5.96
CA GLN A 254 -0.70 20.57 4.72
C GLN A 254 -2.17 20.91 4.90
N PHE A 255 -2.92 20.12 5.68
CA PHE A 255 -4.31 20.44 6.01
C PHE A 255 -4.43 21.74 6.82
N SER A 256 -3.55 21.99 7.80
CA SER A 256 -3.59 23.24 8.57
C SER A 256 -3.34 24.45 7.68
N THR A 257 -2.38 24.35 6.75
CA THR A 257 -2.04 25.45 5.82
C THR A 257 -3.17 25.77 4.83
N GLN A 258 -4.13 24.86 4.61
CA GLN A 258 -5.31 25.13 3.75
C GLN A 258 -6.55 25.58 4.52
N GLN A 259 -6.52 25.59 5.86
CA GLN A 259 -7.59 26.15 6.69
C GLN A 259 -7.40 27.65 6.97
N ASP A 260 -6.16 28.16 6.81
CA ASP A 260 -5.80 29.58 6.90
C ASP A 260 -6.03 30.32 5.57
#